data_AF-A0A9P6HUW2-F1
#
_entry.id   AF-A0A9P6HUW2-F1
#
_cell.length_a   1.000
_cell.length_b   1.000
_cell.length_c   1.000
_cell.angle_alpha   90.00
_cell.angle_beta   90.00
_cell.angle_gamma   90.00
#
_symmetry.space_group_name_H-M   'P 1'
#
loop_
_entity.id
_entity.type
_entity.pdbx_description
1 polymer ?
#
loop_
_entity_poly.entity_id
_entity_poly.type
_entity_poly.pdbx_seq_one_letter_code
_entity_poly.pdbx_strand_id
1 'polypeptide(L)'
;MMEIGFPKAPDMHRRYLISSGDTMSIKHLEAFEQDLKTTYGEKQAGTYDVHIVARARKIHQSLLTTPFTAILSVVQIFPLLLSSPFTGIRKRQQYPDIILTNGPATGFIVGLVAYFLKIFRVIPEDAAQVLYIESWARIRTLSLTGKLFHLTGIADMLLVQHEQVAKAYGVTNAGCMVVKGGR
;
A
#
# COMPACT_ATOMS: atom_id res chain seq x y z
N MET A 1 0.84 -4.26 9.05
CA MET A 1 0.40 -4.89 7.78
C MET A 1 1.46 -5.86 7.24
N MET A 2 2.47 -6.25 8.04
CA MET A 2 3.54 -7.12 7.56
C MET A 2 3.79 -8.20 8.61
N GLU A 3 3.68 -9.46 8.21
CA GLU A 3 3.81 -10.64 9.07
C GLU A 3 5.03 -11.47 8.69
N ILE A 4 5.53 -12.18 9.69
CA ILE A 4 6.57 -13.21 9.60
C ILE A 4 6.03 -14.44 8.83
N GLY A 5 4.71 -14.62 8.66
CA GLY A 5 4.11 -15.75 7.94
C GLY A 5 4.11 -15.63 6.39
N PHE A 6 4.71 -14.58 5.83
CA PHE A 6 4.83 -14.44 4.37
C PHE A 6 5.65 -15.61 3.79
N PRO A 7 5.29 -16.15 2.61
CA PRO A 7 6.05 -17.21 1.96
C PRO A 7 7.52 -16.80 1.84
N LYS A 8 8.42 -17.73 2.18
CA LYS A 8 9.87 -17.57 2.03
C LYS A 8 10.18 -17.14 0.61
N ALA A 9 10.59 -15.90 0.43
CA ALA A 9 10.88 -15.37 -0.89
C ALA A 9 12.15 -14.52 -0.82
N PRO A 10 13.35 -15.16 -0.85
CA PRO A 10 14.59 -14.43 -1.07
C PRO A 10 14.54 -13.58 -2.36
N ASP A 11 13.68 -13.95 -3.30
CA ASP A 11 13.39 -13.22 -4.54
C ASP A 11 12.33 -12.10 -4.42
N MET A 12 11.76 -11.87 -3.23
CA MET A 12 10.77 -10.80 -3.03
C MET A 12 11.47 -9.48 -2.72
N HIS A 13 11.05 -8.43 -3.42
CA HIS A 13 11.42 -7.05 -3.13
C HIS A 13 10.23 -6.30 -2.55
N ARG A 14 10.45 -5.58 -1.44
CA ARG A 14 9.42 -4.78 -0.77
C ARG A 14 9.71 -3.30 -0.96
N ARG A 15 8.82 -2.60 -1.66
CA ARG A 15 8.89 -1.15 -1.82
C ARG A 15 7.96 -0.44 -0.86
N TYR A 16 8.51 0.43 -0.04
CA TYR A 16 7.76 1.19 0.95
C TYR A 16 7.53 2.62 0.50
N LEU A 17 6.26 2.98 0.28
CA LEU A 17 5.84 4.36 0.00
C LEU A 17 5.36 5.01 1.30
N ILE A 18 6.18 5.90 1.86
CA ILE A 18 5.87 6.58 3.12
C ILE A 18 5.52 8.04 2.83
N SER A 19 4.42 8.51 3.42
CA SER A 19 4.03 9.91 3.30
C SER A 19 4.97 10.83 4.09
N SER A 20 5.35 11.97 3.52
CA SER A 20 6.24 12.96 4.13
C SER A 20 5.79 13.35 5.54
N GLY A 21 6.68 13.26 6.53
CA GLY A 21 6.39 13.60 7.93
C GLY A 21 5.67 12.52 8.73
N ASP A 22 5.52 11.30 8.20
CA ASP A 22 5.04 10.13 8.96
C ASP A 22 6.21 9.37 9.60
N THR A 23 6.63 9.84 10.78
CA THR A 23 7.74 9.24 11.53
C THR A 23 7.38 7.90 12.16
N MET A 24 6.09 7.64 12.42
CA MET A 24 5.64 6.39 13.01
C MET A 24 5.75 5.24 12.02
N SER A 25 5.38 5.47 10.75
CA SER A 25 5.55 4.47 9.69
C SER A 25 7.02 4.10 9.46
N ILE A 26 7.94 5.06 9.58
CA ILE A 26 9.39 4.80 9.48
C ILE A 26 9.85 3.87 10.61
N LYS A 27 9.48 4.18 11.86
CA LYS A 27 9.85 3.34 13.01
C LYS A 27 9.30 1.91 12.90
N HIS A 28 8.06 1.76 12.45
CA HIS A 28 7.46 0.43 12.24
C HIS A 28 8.15 -0.34 11.12
N LEU A 29 8.57 0.34 10.04
CA LEU A 29 9.33 -0.26 8.96
C LEU A 29 10.69 -0.78 9.46
N GLU A 30 11.43 0.06 10.20
CA GLU A 30 12.73 -0.32 10.76
C GLU A 30 12.60 -1.53 11.68
N ALA A 31 11.63 -1.51 12.60
CA ALA A 31 11.36 -2.63 13.49
C ALA A 31 11.01 -3.91 12.73
N PHE A 32 10.18 -3.81 11.67
CA PHE A 32 9.79 -4.96 10.87
C PHE A 32 10.94 -5.56 10.06
N GLU A 33 11.75 -4.74 9.39
CA GLU A 33 12.89 -5.23 8.61
C GLU A 33 13.99 -5.80 9.53
N GLN A 34 14.14 -5.25 10.75
CA GLN A 34 15.04 -5.82 11.76
C GLN A 34 14.55 -7.18 12.26
N ASP A 35 13.25 -7.32 12.51
CA ASP A 35 12.63 -8.59 12.92
C ASP A 35 12.74 -9.66 11.84
N LEU A 36 12.53 -9.29 10.56
CA LEU A 36 12.77 -10.17 9.41
C LEU A 36 14.22 -10.65 9.34
N LYS A 37 15.18 -9.73 9.49
CA LYS A 37 16.61 -10.08 9.50
C LYS A 37 16.96 -11.02 10.65
N THR A 38 16.39 -10.79 11.83
CA THR A 38 16.63 -11.61 13.03
C THR A 38 16.03 -13.00 12.88
N THR A 39 14.81 -13.10 12.33
CA THR A 39 14.08 -14.37 12.20
C THR A 39 14.61 -15.24 11.05
N TYR A 40 14.95 -14.64 9.91
CA TYR A 40 15.28 -15.37 8.68
C TYR A 40 16.76 -15.31 8.28
N GLY A 41 17.52 -14.39 8.86
CA GLY A 41 18.89 -14.09 8.43
C GLY A 41 18.92 -13.20 7.20
N GLU A 42 20.02 -12.43 7.05
CA GLU A 42 20.15 -11.38 6.01
C GLU A 42 19.92 -11.89 4.59
N LYS A 43 20.37 -13.12 4.28
CA LYS A 43 20.27 -13.70 2.94
C LYS A 43 18.85 -14.13 2.55
N GLN A 44 17.97 -14.38 3.53
CA GLN A 44 16.62 -14.87 3.27
C GLN A 44 15.55 -13.81 3.53
N ALA A 45 15.90 -12.68 4.14
CA ALA A 45 14.99 -11.57 4.37
C ALA A 45 14.55 -10.86 3.06
N GLY A 46 15.24 -11.08 1.93
CA GLY A 46 14.95 -10.41 0.66
C GLY A 46 15.50 -8.98 0.62
N THR A 47 15.01 -8.17 -0.32
CA THR A 47 15.46 -6.77 -0.51
C THR A 47 14.31 -5.78 -0.30
N TYR A 48 14.64 -4.54 0.04
CA TYR A 48 13.64 -3.48 0.17
C TYR A 48 14.19 -2.11 -0.21
N ASP A 49 13.31 -1.19 -0.59
CA ASP A 49 13.61 0.22 -0.76
C ASP A 49 12.52 1.10 -0.12
N VAL A 50 12.88 2.34 0.20
CA VAL A 50 12.00 3.28 0.90
C VAL A 50 11.96 4.59 0.12
N HIS A 51 10.75 5.02 -0.22
CA HIS A 51 10.49 6.25 -0.95
C HIS A 51 9.56 7.14 -0.15
N ILE A 52 10.01 8.35 0.17
CA ILE A 52 9.20 9.34 0.86
C ILE A 52 8.47 10.17 -0.20
N VAL A 53 7.15 10.06 -0.22
CA VAL A 53 6.27 10.81 -1.14
C VAL A 53 5.58 11.96 -0.42
N ALA A 54 5.36 13.07 -1.13
CA ALA A 54 4.61 14.19 -0.62
C ALA A 54 3.21 13.74 -0.20
N ARG A 55 2.74 14.22 0.96
CA ARG A 55 1.35 13.99 1.40
C ARG A 55 0.37 14.56 0.39
N ALA A 56 -0.57 13.73 -0.04
CA ALA A 56 -1.69 14.12 -0.90
C ALA A 56 -2.51 15.30 -0.34
N ARG A 57 -2.60 15.38 1.00
CA ARG A 57 -3.26 16.46 1.74
C ARG A 57 -2.54 16.70 3.06
N LYS A 58 -2.19 17.95 3.36
CA LYS A 58 -1.72 18.36 4.69
C LYS A 58 -2.90 18.47 5.67
N ILE A 59 -2.62 18.21 6.95
CA ILE A 59 -3.61 18.39 8.02
C ILE A 59 -3.94 19.89 8.09
N HIS A 60 -5.22 20.26 8.19
CA HIS A 60 -5.75 21.63 8.08
C HIS A 60 -5.67 22.32 6.71
N GLN A 61 -5.31 21.59 5.65
CA GLN A 61 -5.34 22.14 4.30
C GLN A 61 -6.79 22.31 3.79
N SER A 62 -7.07 23.45 3.15
CA SER A 62 -8.34 23.70 2.50
C SER A 62 -8.60 22.70 1.37
N LEU A 63 -9.87 22.32 1.18
CA LEU A 63 -10.26 21.42 0.08
C LEU A 63 -9.91 22.00 -1.30
N LEU A 64 -9.79 23.33 -1.42
CA LEU A 64 -9.44 24.02 -2.65
C LEU A 64 -7.97 23.88 -3.06
N THR A 65 -7.04 23.74 -2.11
CA THR A 65 -5.60 23.55 -2.42
C THR A 65 -5.20 22.08 -2.47
N THR A 66 -6.11 21.19 -2.07
CA THR A 66 -5.91 19.72 -2.08
C THR A 66 -5.61 19.14 -3.47
N PRO A 67 -6.20 19.62 -4.59
CA PRO A 67 -5.87 19.11 -5.92
C PRO A 67 -4.40 19.31 -6.31
N PHE A 68 -3.78 20.44 -5.95
CA PHE A 68 -2.39 20.71 -6.29
C PHE A 68 -1.42 19.76 -5.57
N THR A 69 -1.64 19.53 -4.28
CA THR A 69 -0.82 18.58 -3.51
C THR A 69 -1.06 17.14 -3.97
N ALA A 70 -2.27 16.80 -4.39
CA ALA A 70 -2.59 15.49 -4.97
C ALA A 70 -1.86 15.26 -6.30
N ILE A 71 -1.82 16.25 -7.21
CA ILE A 71 -1.08 16.15 -8.48
C ILE A 71 0.42 15.95 -8.22
N LEU A 72 1.01 16.66 -7.26
CA LEU A 72 2.41 16.47 -6.90
C LEU A 72 2.69 15.03 -6.42
N SER A 73 1.80 14.47 -5.60
CA SER A 73 1.89 13.06 -5.19
C SER A 73 1.81 12.13 -6.40
N VAL A 74 0.91 12.38 -7.36
CA VAL A 74 0.81 11.59 -8.60
C VAL A 74 2.13 11.60 -9.37
N VAL A 75 2.72 12.79 -9.58
CA VAL A 75 3.99 12.93 -10.33
C VAL A 75 5.13 12.16 -9.66
N GLN A 76 5.15 12.09 -8.32
CA GLN A 76 6.16 11.32 -7.59
C GLN A 76 5.88 9.80 -7.60
N ILE A 77 4.62 9.39 -7.53
CA ILE A 77 4.23 7.97 -7.49
C ILE A 77 4.37 7.32 -8.86
N PHE A 78 4.10 8.04 -9.94
CA PHE A 78 4.14 7.52 -11.30
C PHE A 78 5.46 6.81 -11.67
N PRO A 79 6.66 7.43 -11.53
CA PRO A 79 7.92 6.74 -11.82
C PRO A 79 8.21 5.59 -10.84
N LEU A 80 7.67 5.62 -9.63
CA LEU A 80 7.87 4.57 -8.64
C LEU A 80 7.08 3.29 -8.95
N LEU A 81 5.96 3.39 -9.67
CA LEU A 81 5.22 2.22 -10.15
C LEU A 81 5.80 1.64 -11.44
N LEU A 82 6.57 2.43 -12.20
CA LEU A 82 7.19 2.02 -13.46
C LEU A 82 8.66 1.62 -13.34
N SER A 83 9.30 1.91 -12.20
CA SER A 83 10.70 1.56 -11.95
C SER A 83 10.80 0.22 -11.24
N SER A 84 11.65 -0.65 -11.77
CA SER A 84 11.99 -1.91 -11.14
C SER A 84 13.37 -1.83 -10.47
N PRO A 85 13.53 -2.37 -9.25
CA PRO A 85 14.83 -2.54 -8.62
C PRO A 85 15.63 -3.71 -9.24
N PHE A 86 15.00 -4.55 -10.09
CA PHE A 86 15.65 -5.70 -10.70
C PHE A 86 16.24 -5.33 -12.06
N THR A 87 17.54 -5.58 -12.23
CA THR A 87 18.25 -5.44 -13.51
C THR A 87 18.50 -6.84 -14.11
N GLY A 88 17.74 -7.23 -15.14
CA GLY A 88 17.92 -8.54 -15.79
C GLY A 88 16.73 -9.06 -16.60
N ILE A 89 16.77 -10.35 -16.97
CA ILE A 89 15.81 -11.05 -17.87
C ILE A 89 14.39 -11.17 -17.26
N ARG A 90 14.19 -10.78 -16.00
CA ARG A 90 12.90 -10.90 -15.30
C ARG A 90 11.94 -9.76 -15.70
N LYS A 91 11.53 -9.73 -16.98
CA LYS A 91 10.54 -8.80 -17.55
C LYS A 91 9.24 -8.71 -16.74
N ARG A 92 8.82 -9.81 -16.09
CA ARG A 92 7.61 -9.83 -15.24
C ARG A 92 7.73 -8.97 -13.97
N GLN A 93 8.95 -8.82 -13.42
CA GLN A 93 9.19 -8.00 -12.23
C GLN A 93 9.45 -6.53 -12.55
N GLN A 94 9.11 -6.09 -13.77
CA GLN A 94 9.25 -4.69 -14.17
C GLN A 94 8.28 -3.77 -13.41
N TYR A 95 7.15 -4.32 -12.98
CA TYR A 95 6.08 -3.61 -12.26
C TYR A 95 5.82 -4.29 -10.91
N PRO A 96 5.24 -3.58 -9.93
CA PRO A 96 4.83 -4.21 -8.69
C PRO A 96 3.76 -5.26 -8.96
N ASP A 97 3.83 -6.42 -8.31
CA ASP A 97 2.79 -7.45 -8.42
C ASP A 97 1.53 -7.03 -7.64
N ILE A 98 1.72 -6.60 -6.39
CA ILE A 98 0.65 -6.23 -5.45
C ILE A 98 0.99 -4.89 -4.80
N ILE A 99 -0.01 -4.02 -4.73
CA ILE A 99 0.02 -2.75 -4.00
C ILE A 99 -0.88 -2.92 -2.76
N LEU A 100 -0.25 -3.01 -1.59
CA LEU A 100 -0.93 -3.08 -0.30
C LEU A 100 -1.02 -1.69 0.31
N THR A 101 -2.22 -1.24 0.66
CA THR A 101 -2.39 0.05 1.34
C THR A 101 -3.51 0.05 2.37
N ASN A 102 -3.21 0.62 3.53
CA ASN A 102 -4.19 1.01 4.55
C ASN A 102 -4.23 2.55 4.72
N GLY A 103 -3.45 3.27 3.91
CA GLY A 103 -3.19 4.68 4.10
C GLY A 103 -4.36 5.56 3.68
N PRO A 104 -4.55 6.74 4.30
CA PRO A 104 -5.49 7.75 3.81
C PRO A 104 -5.02 8.29 2.45
N ALA A 105 -5.80 9.17 1.81
CA ALA A 105 -5.49 10.01 0.64
C ALA A 105 -4.31 9.59 -0.29
N THR A 106 -3.06 9.61 0.15
CA THR A 106 -1.90 9.06 -0.59
C THR A 106 -2.13 7.62 -1.07
N GLY A 107 -2.68 6.72 -0.23
CA GLY A 107 -2.97 5.34 -0.62
C GLY A 107 -4.00 5.25 -1.76
N PHE A 108 -5.02 6.11 -1.71
CA PHE A 108 -6.00 6.26 -2.79
C PHE A 108 -5.35 6.74 -4.08
N ILE A 109 -4.43 7.72 -3.99
CA ILE A 109 -3.70 8.21 -5.17
C ILE A 109 -2.86 7.11 -5.80
N VAL A 110 -2.16 6.28 -5.00
CA VAL A 110 -1.39 5.15 -5.54
C VAL A 110 -2.31 4.19 -6.32
N GLY A 111 -3.47 3.83 -5.75
CA GLY A 111 -4.46 3.00 -6.44
C GLY A 111 -4.99 3.66 -7.71
N LEU A 112 -5.25 4.96 -7.68
CA LEU A 112 -5.72 5.72 -8.83
C LEU A 112 -4.68 5.76 -9.96
N VAL A 113 -3.40 5.97 -9.64
CA VAL A 113 -2.32 5.93 -10.64
C VAL A 113 -2.19 4.53 -11.24
N ALA A 114 -2.21 3.47 -10.43
CA ALA A 114 -2.19 2.10 -10.92
C ALA A 114 -3.36 1.80 -11.86
N TYR A 115 -4.57 2.23 -11.49
CA TYR A 115 -5.77 2.10 -12.30
C TYR A 115 -5.65 2.81 -13.66
N PHE A 116 -5.16 4.05 -13.68
CA PHE A 116 -4.92 4.76 -14.94
C PHE A 116 -3.84 4.10 -15.80
N LEU A 117 -2.75 3.61 -15.19
CA LEU A 117 -1.71 2.88 -15.90
C LEU A 117 -2.26 1.62 -16.59
N LYS A 118 -3.20 0.91 -15.95
CA LYS A 118 -3.92 -0.23 -16.53
C LYS A 118 -4.83 0.20 -17.68
N ILE A 119 -5.65 1.24 -17.50
CA ILE A 119 -6.56 1.78 -18.54
C ILE A 119 -5.81 2.17 -19.82
N PHE A 120 -4.68 2.87 -19.66
CA PHE A 120 -3.86 3.31 -20.81
C PHE A 120 -2.94 2.21 -21.35
N ARG A 121 -3.05 0.97 -20.84
CA ARG A 121 -2.20 -0.18 -21.20
C ARG A 121 -0.70 0.09 -21.12
N VAL A 122 -0.31 0.95 -20.17
CA VAL A 122 1.10 1.21 -19.86
C VAL A 122 1.69 0.03 -19.07
N ILE A 123 0.86 -0.60 -18.23
CA ILE A 123 1.19 -1.83 -17.50
C ILE A 123 0.17 -2.94 -17.82
N PRO A 124 0.56 -4.22 -17.69
CA PRO A 124 -0.37 -5.35 -17.81
C PRO A 124 -1.52 -5.30 -16.79
N GLU A 125 -2.67 -5.89 -17.12
CA GLU A 125 -3.84 -5.94 -16.23
C GLU A 125 -3.62 -6.79 -14.98
N ASP A 126 -2.75 -7.81 -15.07
CA ASP A 126 -2.35 -8.70 -13.97
C ASP A 126 -1.27 -8.07 -13.06
N ALA A 127 -0.67 -6.95 -13.44
CA ALA A 127 0.28 -6.21 -12.62
C ALA A 127 -0.43 -5.23 -11.66
N ALA A 128 0.30 -4.76 -10.66
CA ALA A 128 -0.09 -3.70 -9.73
C ALA A 128 -1.48 -3.92 -9.11
N GLN A 129 -1.75 -5.14 -8.64
CA GLN A 129 -3.03 -5.49 -8.02
C GLN A 129 -3.22 -4.68 -6.72
N VAL A 130 -4.22 -3.82 -6.69
CA VAL A 130 -4.48 -2.89 -5.58
C VAL A 130 -5.34 -3.57 -4.52
N LEU A 131 -4.73 -3.85 -3.37
CA LEU A 131 -5.38 -4.40 -2.20
C LEU A 131 -5.48 -3.32 -1.11
N TYR A 132 -6.69 -2.81 -0.89
CA TYR A 132 -6.97 -1.87 0.19
C TYR A 132 -7.52 -2.57 1.42
N ILE A 133 -6.98 -2.23 2.59
CA ILE A 133 -7.34 -2.84 3.86
C ILE A 133 -7.74 -1.74 4.84
N GLU A 134 -9.04 -1.69 5.16
CA GLU A 134 -9.58 -0.82 6.20
C GLU A 134 -9.31 -1.42 7.57
N SER A 135 -8.55 -0.69 8.38
CA SER A 135 -8.15 -1.12 9.72
C SER A 135 -9.24 -0.95 10.77
N TRP A 136 -9.05 -1.55 11.95
CA TRP A 136 -9.90 -1.40 13.14
C TRP A 136 -10.06 0.05 13.66
N ALA A 137 -9.37 1.03 13.10
CA ALA A 137 -9.49 2.44 13.50
C ALA A 137 -10.93 2.99 13.34
N ARG A 138 -11.75 2.38 12.49
CA ARG A 138 -13.17 2.72 12.33
C ARG A 138 -14.06 1.50 12.48
N ILE A 139 -14.79 1.45 13.58
CA ILE A 139 -15.67 0.32 13.93
C ILE A 139 -17.13 0.51 13.50
N ARG A 140 -17.53 1.75 13.12
CA ARG A 140 -18.92 2.07 12.77
C ARG A 140 -19.18 2.27 11.28
N THR A 141 -18.22 2.85 10.57
CA THR A 141 -18.36 3.21 9.15
C THR A 141 -17.01 3.08 8.44
N LEU A 142 -17.02 2.91 7.12
CA LEU A 142 -15.80 3.00 6.31
C LEU A 142 -15.15 4.38 6.44
N SER A 143 -13.82 4.44 6.36
CA SER A 143 -13.11 5.71 6.23
C SER A 143 -13.51 6.41 4.92
N LEU A 144 -13.20 7.70 4.79
CA LEU A 144 -13.46 8.40 3.54
C LEU A 144 -12.75 7.72 2.36
N THR A 145 -11.50 7.28 2.57
CA THR A 145 -10.73 6.52 1.59
C THR A 145 -11.37 5.17 1.28
N GLY A 146 -11.80 4.43 2.31
CA GLY A 146 -12.50 3.15 2.13
C GLY A 146 -13.81 3.31 1.36
N LYS A 147 -14.58 4.37 1.63
CA LYS A 147 -15.77 4.72 0.83
C LYS A 147 -15.42 5.04 -0.61
N LEU A 148 -14.33 5.79 -0.85
CA LEU A 148 -13.89 6.09 -2.21
C LEU A 148 -13.52 4.80 -2.95
N PHE A 149 -12.69 3.93 -2.37
CA PHE A 149 -12.36 2.64 -2.99
C PHE A 149 -13.60 1.77 -3.25
N HIS A 150 -14.53 1.74 -2.30
CA HIS A 150 -15.79 1.01 -2.44
C HIS A 150 -16.67 1.56 -3.57
N LEU A 151 -16.76 2.88 -3.70
CA LEU A 151 -17.60 3.54 -4.70
C LEU A 151 -16.98 3.55 -6.10
N THR A 152 -15.66 3.74 -6.20
CA THR A 152 -14.98 3.85 -7.49
C THR A 152 -14.60 2.51 -8.09
N GLY A 153 -14.50 1.45 -7.27
CA GLY A 153 -14.13 0.12 -7.73
C GLY A 153 -12.68 0.01 -8.25
N ILE A 154 -11.82 0.98 -7.94
CA ILE A 154 -10.43 1.00 -8.44
C ILE A 154 -9.51 0.01 -7.68
N ALA A 155 -9.93 -0.47 -6.51
CA ALA A 155 -9.21 -1.50 -5.79
C ALA A 155 -9.65 -2.86 -6.32
N ASP A 156 -8.68 -3.69 -6.73
CA ASP A 156 -8.93 -5.07 -7.14
C ASP A 156 -9.52 -5.89 -5.98
N MET A 157 -9.13 -5.56 -4.74
CA MET A 157 -9.73 -6.13 -3.54
C MET A 157 -9.84 -5.11 -2.41
N LEU A 158 -11.03 -5.06 -1.79
CA LEU A 158 -11.35 -4.25 -0.63
C LEU A 158 -11.64 -5.15 0.57
N LEU A 159 -10.79 -5.06 1.58
CA LEU A 159 -10.89 -5.81 2.82
C LEU A 159 -11.19 -4.89 3.99
N VAL A 160 -12.02 -5.35 4.92
CA VAL A 160 -12.33 -4.63 6.16
C VAL A 160 -12.09 -5.55 7.34
N GLN A 161 -11.37 -5.10 8.36
CA GLN A 161 -11.09 -5.95 9.52
C GLN A 161 -12.29 -6.05 10.48
N HIS A 162 -13.12 -5.01 10.58
CA HIS A 162 -14.28 -5.00 11.48
C HIS A 162 -15.51 -5.67 10.85
N GLU A 163 -15.96 -6.78 11.42
CA GLU A 163 -17.05 -7.60 10.88
C GLU A 163 -18.35 -6.82 10.64
N GLN A 164 -18.78 -5.96 11.58
CA GLN A 164 -20.04 -5.23 11.40
C GLN A 164 -19.95 -4.22 10.24
N VAL A 165 -18.77 -3.64 10.00
CA VAL A 165 -18.57 -2.71 8.88
C VAL A 165 -18.50 -3.51 7.58
N ALA A 166 -17.80 -4.64 7.58
CA ALA A 166 -17.76 -5.54 6.44
C ALA A 166 -19.17 -5.96 5.98
N LYS A 167 -20.02 -6.39 6.93
CA LYS A 167 -21.42 -6.73 6.67
C LYS A 167 -22.25 -5.54 6.19
N ALA A 168 -22.10 -4.37 6.82
CA ALA A 168 -22.87 -3.18 6.47
C ALA A 168 -22.60 -2.67 5.04
N TYR A 169 -21.38 -2.87 4.53
CA TYR A 169 -20.97 -2.43 3.19
C TYR A 169 -20.85 -3.58 2.18
N GLY A 170 -21.19 -4.82 2.56
CA GLY A 170 -21.11 -5.99 1.68
C GLY A 170 -19.70 -6.31 1.19
N VAL A 171 -18.68 -6.03 2.01
CA VAL A 171 -17.26 -6.24 1.67
C VAL A 171 -16.66 -7.38 2.49
N THR A 172 -15.56 -7.95 2.01
CA THR A 172 -14.93 -9.11 2.63
C THR A 172 -14.33 -8.75 3.99
N ASN A 173 -14.68 -9.54 5.01
CA ASN A 173 -14.08 -9.42 6.34
C ASN A 173 -12.70 -10.09 6.34
N ALA A 174 -11.65 -9.32 6.65
CA ALA A 174 -10.29 -9.86 6.80
C ALA A 174 -9.99 -10.36 8.21
N GLY A 175 -10.88 -10.11 9.18
CA GLY A 175 -10.73 -10.53 10.56
C GLY A 175 -9.54 -9.89 11.28
N CYS A 176 -9.10 -10.55 12.35
CA CYS A 176 -7.94 -10.14 13.14
C CYS A 176 -6.63 -10.48 12.43
N MET A 177 -6.20 -9.63 11.49
CA MET A 177 -4.78 -9.57 11.11
C MET A 177 -4.02 -8.81 12.20
N VAL A 178 -3.88 -9.44 13.37
CA VAL A 178 -3.08 -8.92 14.48
C VAL A 178 -1.74 -9.66 14.46
N VAL A 179 -0.71 -8.94 14.07
CA VAL A 179 0.66 -9.44 14.06
C VAL A 179 1.05 -9.71 15.52
N LYS A 180 1.21 -10.98 15.88
CA LYS A 180 1.90 -11.33 17.13
C LYS A 180 3.34 -10.87 16.97
N GLY A 181 3.71 -9.78 17.63
CA GLY A 181 5.11 -9.51 17.93
C GLY A 181 5.66 -10.71 18.72
N GLY A 182 6.82 -11.22 18.32
CA GLY A 182 7.51 -12.26 19.07
C GLY A 182 7.58 -11.89 20.56
N ARG A 183 7.35 -12.87 21.42
CA ARG A 183 7.62 -12.74 22.86
C ARG A 183 9.10 -12.54 23.11
#